data_AF-I3YQ39-F1
#
_entry.id   AF-I3YQ39-F1
#
_cell.length_a   1.000
_cell.length_b   1.000
_cell.length_c   1.000
_cell.angle_alpha   90.00
_cell.angle_beta   90.00
_cell.angle_gamma   90.00
#
_symmetry.space_group_name_H-M   'P 1'
#
loop_
_entity.id
_entity.type
_entity.pdbx_description
1 polymer ?
#
loop_
_entity_poly.entity_id
_entity_poly.type
_entity_poly.pdbx_seq_one_letter_code
_entity_poly.pdbx_strand_id
1 'polypeptide(L)'
;MDFTSRMVALLGELRRERNGAVADAMRCYGAPYGLNYGVSLPTLRKLARAETPDHDFARYLYLQEVRELRLAALHIARPESLTPDEFPAWAAGIVNSEVAEEAAFAFLSRSAALPALFDAWIADPNPLLRYAALHSAARSDLLTAAWIAPAVEAVRRAAVCAAESLSKPAAAPLSASSAARLIAQGAVALLSAVGGLNEENRQAVLRAAGSLGKLPAEDYVHEELTWRLEA
;
A
#
# COMPACT_ATOMS: atom_id res chain seq x y z
N MET A 1 31.63 0.38 -4.17
CA MET A 1 30.98 1.04 -5.31
C MET A 1 30.10 2.14 -4.74
N ASP A 2 30.15 3.37 -5.25
CA ASP A 2 29.26 4.43 -4.78
C ASP A 2 27.81 4.16 -5.23
N PHE A 3 26.84 4.84 -4.61
CA PHE A 3 25.41 4.63 -4.90
C PHE A 3 25.04 4.95 -6.35
N THR A 4 25.71 5.92 -6.99
CA THR A 4 25.43 6.27 -8.39
C THR A 4 25.85 5.13 -9.30
N SER A 5 27.07 4.63 -9.14
CA SER A 5 27.58 3.50 -9.93
C SER A 5 26.71 2.24 -9.75
N ARG A 6 26.27 1.96 -8.53
CA ARG A 6 25.39 0.82 -8.21
C ARG A 6 23.99 0.97 -8.83
N MET A 7 23.40 2.17 -8.72
CA MET A 7 22.14 2.51 -9.37
C MET A 7 22.23 2.37 -10.89
N VAL A 8 23.32 2.83 -11.52
CA VAL A 8 23.53 2.72 -12.98
C VAL A 8 23.61 1.27 -13.41
N ALA A 9 24.27 0.40 -12.64
CA ALA A 9 24.32 -1.03 -12.92
C ALA A 9 22.92 -1.67 -12.87
N LEU A 10 22.17 -1.46 -11.78
CA LEU A 10 20.81 -1.97 -11.60
C LEU A 10 19.86 -1.45 -12.70
N LEU A 11 19.94 -0.15 -13.01
CA LEU A 11 19.16 0.47 -14.08
C LEU A 11 19.52 -0.11 -15.45
N GLY A 12 20.79 -0.45 -15.68
CA GLY A 12 21.26 -1.14 -16.86
C GLY A 12 20.61 -2.51 -17.04
N GLU A 13 20.46 -3.28 -15.96
CA GLU A 13 19.74 -4.56 -15.99
C GLU A 13 18.25 -4.37 -16.26
N LEU A 14 17.59 -3.46 -15.53
CA LEU A 14 16.17 -3.15 -15.73
C LEU A 14 15.87 -2.69 -17.16
N ARG A 15 16.76 -1.90 -17.77
CA ARG A 15 16.59 -1.43 -19.16
C ARG A 15 16.67 -2.55 -20.19
N ARG A 16 17.36 -3.66 -19.93
CA ARG A 16 17.39 -4.82 -20.82
C ARG A 16 16.03 -5.55 -20.84
N GLU A 17 15.30 -5.46 -19.74
CA GLU A 17 13.99 -6.08 -19.53
C GLU A 17 12.81 -5.15 -19.88
N ARG A 18 13.08 -3.98 -20.48
CA ARG A 18 12.05 -2.96 -20.75
C ARG A 18 10.97 -3.47 -21.71
N ASN A 19 9.74 -3.03 -21.47
CA ASN A 19 8.61 -3.27 -22.35
C ASN A 19 7.86 -1.95 -22.61
N GLY A 20 8.15 -1.33 -23.76
CA GLY A 20 7.56 -0.05 -24.14
C GLY A 20 6.04 -0.09 -24.26
N ALA A 21 5.48 -1.18 -24.81
CA ALA A 21 4.03 -1.32 -24.95
C ALA A 21 3.31 -1.37 -23.58
N VAL A 22 3.92 -2.02 -22.59
CA VAL A 22 3.42 -2.03 -21.20
C VAL A 22 3.56 -0.65 -20.58
N ALA A 23 4.69 0.03 -20.75
CA ALA A 23 4.89 1.38 -20.24
C ALA A 23 3.87 2.38 -20.82
N ASP A 24 3.58 2.29 -22.13
CA ASP A 24 2.58 3.11 -22.81
C ASP A 24 1.16 2.81 -22.31
N ALA A 25 0.81 1.53 -22.15
CA ALA A 25 -0.47 1.14 -21.58
C ALA A 25 -0.65 1.64 -20.13
N MET A 26 0.39 1.52 -19.30
CA MET A 26 0.38 2.05 -17.93
C MET A 26 0.22 3.57 -17.91
N ARG A 27 0.76 4.29 -18.89
CA ARG A 27 0.56 5.74 -19.03
C ARG A 27 -0.89 6.09 -19.40
N CYS A 28 -1.55 5.26 -20.19
CA CYS A 28 -2.95 5.48 -20.60
C CYS A 28 -3.96 5.17 -19.47
N TYR A 29 -3.68 4.19 -18.62
CA TYR A 29 -4.66 3.67 -17.64
C TYR A 29 -4.25 3.80 -16.16
N GLY A 30 -3.00 4.16 -15.86
CA GLY A 30 -2.47 4.30 -14.51
C GLY A 30 -2.21 5.75 -14.09
N ALA A 31 -2.06 5.98 -12.79
CA ALA A 31 -1.54 7.26 -12.29
C ALA A 31 -0.10 7.46 -12.82
N PRO A 32 0.26 8.65 -13.29
CA PRO A 32 1.55 8.88 -13.93
C PRO A 32 2.67 8.62 -12.93
N TYR A 33 3.49 7.61 -13.23
CA TYR A 33 4.88 7.63 -12.80
C TYR A 33 5.62 8.74 -13.56
N GLY A 34 6.79 9.16 -13.05
CA GLY A 34 7.75 9.93 -13.84
C GLY A 34 8.27 9.09 -15.02
N LEU A 35 9.47 8.55 -14.90
CA LEU A 35 10.02 7.61 -15.88
C LEU A 35 9.56 6.18 -15.60
N ASN A 36 9.16 5.44 -16.63
CA ASN A 36 8.67 4.05 -16.55
C ASN A 36 9.23 3.23 -17.72
N TYR A 37 9.86 2.08 -17.44
CA TYR A 37 10.39 1.16 -18.46
C TYR A 37 9.47 -0.03 -18.76
N GLY A 38 8.35 -0.16 -18.05
CA GLY A 38 7.39 -1.24 -18.26
C GLY A 38 7.90 -2.61 -17.86
N VAL A 39 8.90 -2.66 -16.96
CA VAL A 39 9.42 -3.95 -16.45
C VAL A 39 8.34 -4.60 -15.59
N SER A 40 8.11 -5.89 -15.81
CA SER A 40 7.12 -6.66 -15.04
C SER A 40 7.52 -6.75 -13.56
N LEU A 41 6.53 -6.77 -12.66
CA LEU A 41 6.81 -6.93 -11.22
C LEU A 41 7.63 -8.19 -10.90
N PRO A 42 7.36 -9.39 -11.48
CA PRO A 42 8.19 -10.56 -11.23
C PRO A 42 9.67 -10.36 -11.59
N THR A 43 9.96 -9.78 -12.75
CA THR A 43 11.34 -9.51 -13.18
C THR A 43 12.00 -8.46 -12.29
N LEU A 44 11.29 -7.37 -11.99
CA LEU A 44 11.79 -6.31 -11.11
C LEU A 44 12.14 -6.87 -9.73
N ARG A 45 11.24 -7.64 -9.12
CA ARG A 45 11.45 -8.26 -7.81
C ARG A 45 12.65 -9.21 -7.84
N LYS A 46 12.82 -9.98 -8.91
CA LYS A 46 13.99 -10.86 -9.10
C LYS A 46 15.30 -10.06 -9.09
N LEU A 47 15.38 -8.98 -9.87
CA LEU A 47 16.58 -8.15 -9.96
C LEU A 47 16.86 -7.43 -8.63
N ALA A 48 15.83 -6.82 -8.03
CA ALA A 48 15.97 -6.12 -6.76
C ALA A 48 16.39 -7.04 -5.60
N ARG A 49 15.95 -8.30 -5.59
CA ARG A 49 16.35 -9.29 -4.57
C ARG A 49 17.75 -9.87 -4.79
N ALA A 50 18.35 -9.68 -5.97
CA ALA A 50 19.74 -10.07 -6.22
C ALA A 50 20.74 -9.05 -5.62
N GLU A 51 20.27 -7.83 -5.37
CA GLU A 51 21.04 -6.81 -4.66
C GLU A 51 21.22 -7.17 -3.19
N THR A 52 22.34 -6.76 -2.60
CA THR A 52 22.53 -6.84 -1.14
C THR A 52 21.57 -5.86 -0.45
N PRO A 53 20.79 -6.28 0.57
CA PRO A 53 19.93 -5.39 1.33
C PRO A 53 20.71 -4.21 1.94
N ASP A 54 20.22 -3.00 1.72
CA ASP A 54 20.92 -1.76 2.05
C ASP A 54 19.89 -0.61 2.14
N HIS A 55 19.66 -0.11 3.35
CA HIS A 55 18.61 0.88 3.61
C HIS A 55 18.95 2.26 3.05
N ASP A 56 20.21 2.68 3.16
CA ASP A 56 20.67 3.98 2.65
C ASP A 56 20.64 4.00 1.12
N PHE A 57 21.05 2.89 0.50
CA PHE A 57 20.95 2.75 -0.96
C PHE A 57 19.48 2.68 -1.41
N ALA A 58 18.61 1.95 -0.71
CA ALA A 58 17.18 1.96 -0.99
C ALA A 58 16.60 3.36 -0.87
N ARG A 59 16.99 4.14 0.15
CA ARG A 59 16.59 5.53 0.31
C ARG A 59 17.01 6.38 -0.88
N TYR A 60 18.26 6.24 -1.30
CA TYR A 60 18.81 6.91 -2.48
C TYR A 60 18.03 6.58 -3.75
N LEU A 61 17.69 5.30 -3.98
CA LEU A 61 16.91 4.85 -5.14
C LEU A 61 15.45 5.35 -5.12
N TYR A 62 14.83 5.38 -3.94
CA TYR A 62 13.40 5.72 -3.79
C TYR A 62 13.09 7.17 -4.16
N LEU A 63 14.07 8.06 -3.93
CA LEU A 63 14.01 9.48 -4.30
C LEU A 63 14.09 9.71 -5.81
N GLN A 64 14.53 8.71 -6.59
CA GLN A 64 14.57 8.83 -8.04
C GLN A 64 13.15 8.74 -8.61
N GLU A 65 12.79 9.63 -9.52
CA GLU A 65 11.48 9.62 -10.20
C GLU A 65 11.39 8.57 -11.32
N VAL A 66 11.86 7.35 -11.02
CA VAL A 66 11.86 6.19 -11.92
C VAL A 66 11.09 5.07 -11.24
N ARG A 67 10.00 4.61 -11.87
CA ARG A 67 9.13 3.54 -11.34
C ARG A 67 9.95 2.33 -10.88
N GLU A 68 10.80 1.80 -11.76
CA GLU A 68 11.53 0.58 -11.47
C GLU A 68 12.50 0.72 -10.29
N LEU A 69 13.18 1.87 -10.16
CA LEU A 69 14.08 2.12 -9.03
C LEU A 69 13.31 2.29 -7.73
N ARG A 70 12.16 2.99 -7.77
CA ARG A 70 11.29 3.18 -6.62
C ARG A 70 10.74 1.86 -6.09
N LEU A 71 10.28 0.99 -6.97
CA LEU A 71 9.79 -0.34 -6.58
C LEU A 71 10.94 -1.24 -6.13
N ALA A 72 12.11 -1.20 -6.80
CA ALA A 72 13.28 -1.97 -6.38
C ALA A 72 13.76 -1.58 -4.98
N ALA A 73 13.77 -0.29 -4.66
CA ALA A 73 14.12 0.23 -3.36
C ALA A 73 13.33 -0.44 -2.22
N LEU A 74 12.04 -0.71 -2.42
CA LEU A 74 11.20 -1.37 -1.40
C LEU A 74 11.63 -2.82 -1.11
N HIS A 75 12.24 -3.51 -2.08
CA HIS A 75 12.77 -4.87 -1.89
C HIS A 75 14.21 -4.87 -1.36
N ILE A 76 14.95 -3.77 -1.53
CA ILE A 76 16.33 -3.60 -1.08
C ILE A 76 16.40 -3.01 0.34
N ALA A 77 15.39 -2.23 0.74
CA ALA A 77 15.30 -1.61 2.05
C ALA A 77 15.31 -2.66 3.17
N ARG A 78 15.78 -2.23 4.36
CA ARG A 78 15.87 -3.08 5.55
C ARG A 78 14.71 -2.73 6.50
N PRO A 79 13.68 -3.58 6.63
CA PRO A 79 12.51 -3.29 7.48
C PRO A 79 12.86 -2.92 8.93
N GLU A 80 13.93 -3.50 9.47
CA GLU A 80 14.46 -3.24 10.81
C GLU A 80 15.14 -1.88 10.97
N SER A 81 15.49 -1.21 9.85
CA SER A 81 16.12 0.12 9.85
C SER A 81 15.11 1.25 9.70
N LEU A 82 13.83 0.95 9.43
CA LEU A 82 12.79 1.96 9.30
C LEU A 82 12.51 2.63 10.66
N THR A 83 12.58 3.95 10.69
CA THR A 83 12.27 4.76 11.87
C THR A 83 11.15 5.77 11.60
N PRO A 84 10.42 6.26 12.64
CA PRO A 84 9.30 7.18 12.45
C PRO A 84 9.63 8.50 11.75
N ASP A 85 10.85 9.02 11.91
CA ASP A 85 11.33 10.22 11.22
C ASP A 85 11.46 10.03 9.70
N GLU A 86 11.55 8.79 9.21
CA GLU A 86 11.58 8.48 7.79
C GLU A 86 10.18 8.32 7.16
N PHE A 87 9.11 8.25 7.97
CA PHE A 87 7.76 8.03 7.46
C PHE A 87 7.35 9.05 6.38
N PRO A 88 7.61 10.37 6.54
CA PRO A 88 7.28 11.34 5.50
C PRO A 88 7.99 11.07 4.17
N ALA A 89 9.26 10.64 4.21
CA ALA A 89 10.05 10.37 3.01
C ALA A 89 9.56 9.10 2.26
N TRP A 90 9.15 8.05 2.98
CA TRP A 90 8.51 6.89 2.37
C TRP A 90 7.09 7.22 1.87
N ALA A 91 6.31 7.95 2.65
CA ALA A 91 4.96 8.38 2.28
C ALA A 91 4.92 9.17 0.96
N ALA A 92 5.89 10.08 0.77
CA ALA A 92 5.98 10.91 -0.43
C ALA A 92 6.13 10.11 -1.75
N GLY A 93 6.67 8.88 -1.70
CA GLY A 93 6.81 8.05 -2.88
C GLY A 93 5.63 7.11 -3.16
N ILE A 94 4.67 7.00 -2.24
CA ILE A 94 3.44 6.20 -2.44
C ILE A 94 2.46 7.01 -3.28
N VAL A 95 2.70 7.02 -4.58
CA VAL A 95 1.96 7.85 -5.56
C VAL A 95 0.77 7.13 -6.21
N ASN A 96 0.68 5.81 -6.05
CA ASN A 96 -0.43 4.99 -6.55
C ASN A 96 -0.56 3.67 -5.74
N SER A 97 -1.57 2.86 -6.09
CA SER A 97 -1.83 1.58 -5.42
C SER A 97 -0.71 0.56 -5.62
N GLU A 98 -0.03 0.55 -6.77
CA GLU A 98 1.09 -0.38 -7.02
C GLU A 98 2.25 -0.14 -6.04
N VAL A 99 2.64 1.13 -5.82
CA VAL A 99 3.69 1.43 -4.82
C VAL A 99 3.21 1.09 -3.41
N ALA A 100 1.93 1.37 -3.08
CA ALA A 100 1.36 1.03 -1.78
C ALA A 100 1.38 -0.49 -1.51
N GLU A 101 1.00 -1.28 -2.51
CA GLU A 101 0.98 -2.75 -2.45
C GLU A 101 2.39 -3.32 -2.35
N GLU A 102 3.33 -2.84 -3.17
CA GLU A 102 4.73 -3.28 -3.08
C GLU A 102 5.36 -2.87 -1.75
N ALA A 103 5.04 -1.69 -1.21
CA ALA A 103 5.57 -1.26 0.08
C ALA A 103 5.04 -2.14 1.21
N ALA A 104 3.74 -2.43 1.21
CA ALA A 104 3.12 -3.36 2.15
C ALA A 104 3.71 -4.77 2.03
N PHE A 105 3.90 -5.28 0.81
CA PHE A 105 4.40 -6.63 0.56
C PHE A 105 5.87 -6.80 0.91
N ALA A 106 6.71 -5.85 0.49
CA ALA A 106 8.16 -6.01 0.54
C ALA A 106 8.78 -5.37 1.78
N PHE A 107 8.18 -4.35 2.40
CA PHE A 107 8.91 -3.52 3.36
C PHE A 107 8.14 -3.30 4.66
N LEU A 108 7.01 -2.61 4.60
CA LEU A 108 6.33 -2.05 5.77
C LEU A 108 5.76 -3.13 6.71
N SER A 109 5.20 -4.21 6.16
CA SER A 109 4.60 -5.31 6.96
C SER A 109 5.61 -6.02 7.88
N ARG A 110 6.90 -5.94 7.55
CA ARG A 110 8.00 -6.61 8.25
C ARG A 110 8.74 -5.69 9.22
N SER A 111 8.33 -4.42 9.34
CA SER A 111 9.01 -3.45 10.19
C SER A 111 8.45 -3.46 11.62
N ALA A 112 9.35 -3.38 12.60
CA ALA A 112 8.97 -3.16 14.00
C ALA A 112 8.31 -1.79 14.24
N ALA A 113 8.52 -0.82 13.33
CA ALA A 113 7.90 0.49 13.39
C ALA A 113 6.45 0.50 12.87
N LEU A 114 5.93 -0.63 12.38
CA LEU A 114 4.60 -0.72 11.76
C LEU A 114 3.46 -0.22 12.66
N PRO A 115 3.41 -0.48 13.98
CA PRO A 115 2.34 0.06 14.82
C PRO A 115 2.29 1.60 14.81
N ALA A 116 3.46 2.24 14.96
CA ALA A 116 3.55 3.71 14.88
C ALA A 116 3.21 4.23 13.48
N LEU A 117 3.61 3.51 12.42
CA LEU A 117 3.26 3.84 11.04
C LEU A 117 1.76 3.71 10.79
N PHE A 118 1.14 2.65 11.31
CA PHE A 118 -0.29 2.42 11.19
C PHE A 118 -1.08 3.56 11.82
N ASP A 119 -0.73 3.95 13.05
CA ASP A 119 -1.38 5.07 13.75
C ASP A 119 -1.25 6.39 12.98
N ALA A 120 -0.06 6.65 12.42
CA ALA A 120 0.18 7.85 11.62
C ALA A 120 -0.63 7.85 10.31
N TRP A 121 -0.62 6.73 9.58
CA TRP A 121 -1.11 6.69 8.20
C TRP A 121 -2.59 6.35 8.08
N ILE A 122 -3.18 5.62 9.04
CA ILE A 122 -4.61 5.30 9.01
C ILE A 122 -5.49 6.56 9.14
N ALA A 123 -4.96 7.60 9.81
CA ALA A 123 -5.63 8.88 10.01
C ALA A 123 -5.36 9.90 8.88
N ASP A 124 -4.31 9.69 8.07
CA ASP A 124 -3.79 10.63 7.07
C ASP A 124 -4.82 10.99 6.00
N PRO A 125 -4.91 12.22 5.48
CA PRO A 125 -5.84 12.57 4.39
C PRO A 125 -5.61 11.79 3.09
N ASN A 126 -4.39 11.33 2.81
CA ASN A 126 -4.05 10.58 1.61
C ASN A 126 -4.59 9.14 1.67
N PRO A 127 -5.53 8.76 0.77
CA PRO A 127 -6.12 7.43 0.79
C PRO A 127 -5.12 6.31 0.48
N LEU A 128 -4.03 6.59 -0.24
CA LEU A 128 -2.99 5.61 -0.53
C LEU A 128 -2.18 5.24 0.71
N LEU A 129 -1.96 6.18 1.63
CA LEU A 129 -1.27 5.90 2.89
C LEU A 129 -2.14 5.05 3.82
N ARG A 130 -3.45 5.36 3.91
CA ARG A 130 -4.41 4.51 4.62
C ARG A 130 -4.44 3.10 4.04
N TYR A 131 -4.50 2.99 2.71
CA TYR A 131 -4.49 1.71 2.02
C TYR A 131 -3.20 0.94 2.30
N ALA A 132 -2.03 1.58 2.19
CA ALA A 132 -0.74 0.97 2.50
C ALA A 132 -0.67 0.50 3.96
N ALA A 133 -1.15 1.29 4.92
CA ALA A 133 -1.16 0.92 6.34
C ALA A 133 -2.04 -0.31 6.61
N LEU A 134 -3.28 -0.31 6.12
CA LEU A 134 -4.20 -1.44 6.23
C LEU A 134 -3.62 -2.72 5.61
N HIS A 135 -3.08 -2.59 4.40
CA HIS A 135 -2.54 -3.71 3.64
C HIS A 135 -1.23 -4.25 4.22
N SER A 136 -0.41 -3.40 4.86
CA SER A 136 0.79 -3.80 5.60
C SER A 136 0.42 -4.52 6.90
N ALA A 137 -0.51 -3.95 7.66
CA ALA A 137 -1.02 -4.53 8.91
C ALA A 137 -1.58 -5.94 8.69
N ALA A 138 -2.36 -6.14 7.63
CA ALA A 138 -2.93 -7.44 7.26
C ALA A 138 -1.89 -8.55 7.01
N ARG A 139 -0.61 -8.21 6.80
CA ARG A 139 0.49 -9.12 6.47
C ARG A 139 1.54 -9.23 7.57
N SER A 140 1.35 -8.51 8.67
CA SER A 140 2.37 -8.41 9.71
C SER A 140 2.20 -9.48 10.78
N ASP A 141 3.32 -9.92 11.34
CA ASP A 141 3.33 -10.73 12.55
C ASP A 141 2.92 -9.93 13.81
N LEU A 142 2.79 -8.59 13.69
CA LEU A 142 2.33 -7.68 14.75
C LEU A 142 0.80 -7.48 14.75
N LEU A 143 0.07 -8.35 14.05
CA LEU A 143 -1.38 -8.27 13.90
C LEU A 143 -2.11 -8.21 15.25
N THR A 144 -3.05 -7.27 15.39
CA THR A 144 -3.75 -7.03 16.66
C THR A 144 -5.20 -6.63 16.48
N ALA A 145 -6.05 -7.03 17.43
CA ALA A 145 -7.45 -6.61 17.51
C ALA A 145 -7.62 -5.09 17.70
N ALA A 146 -6.60 -4.40 18.22
CA ALA A 146 -6.62 -2.95 18.38
C ALA A 146 -6.80 -2.19 17.05
N TRP A 147 -6.44 -2.81 15.92
CA TRP A 147 -6.57 -2.21 14.59
C TRP A 147 -7.97 -2.37 13.95
N ILE A 148 -8.88 -3.14 14.56
CA ILE A 148 -10.25 -3.33 14.03
C ILE A 148 -11.00 -2.00 13.93
N ALA A 149 -11.08 -1.26 15.04
CA ALA A 149 -11.86 -0.02 15.09
C ALA A 149 -11.29 1.08 14.16
N PRO A 150 -9.97 1.35 14.13
CA PRO A 150 -9.38 2.26 13.14
C PRO A 150 -9.65 1.87 11.69
N ALA A 151 -9.63 0.57 11.37
CA ALA A 151 -9.90 0.10 10.01
C ALA A 151 -11.34 0.37 9.58
N VAL A 152 -12.31 0.06 10.44
CA VAL A 152 -13.74 0.34 10.19
C VAL A 152 -14.00 1.84 10.06
N GLU A 153 -13.37 2.67 10.91
CA GLU A 153 -13.51 4.13 10.83
C GLU A 153 -12.90 4.70 9.54
N ALA A 154 -11.76 4.17 9.08
CA ALA A 154 -11.17 4.57 7.81
C ALA A 154 -12.11 4.30 6.63
N VAL A 155 -12.83 3.17 6.62
CA VAL A 155 -13.85 2.85 5.61
C VAL A 155 -15.00 3.83 5.68
N ARG A 156 -15.58 4.06 6.86
CA ARG A 156 -16.70 4.99 7.06
C ARG A 156 -16.36 6.39 6.54
N ARG A 157 -15.22 6.94 6.94
CA ARG A 157 -14.75 8.26 6.50
C ARG A 157 -14.58 8.33 4.98
N ALA A 158 -14.01 7.30 4.37
CA ALA A 158 -13.80 7.27 2.93
C ALA A 158 -15.12 7.16 2.16
N ALA A 159 -16.05 6.35 2.66
CA ALA A 159 -17.37 6.17 2.06
C ALA A 159 -18.18 7.48 2.07
N VAL A 160 -18.22 8.19 3.20
CA VAL A 160 -18.88 9.49 3.33
C VAL A 160 -18.26 10.52 2.39
N CYS A 161 -16.93 10.64 2.40
CA CYS A 161 -16.20 11.54 1.50
C CYS A 161 -16.50 11.26 0.02
N ALA A 162 -16.58 9.98 -0.36
CA ALA A 162 -16.96 9.58 -1.72
C ALA A 162 -18.40 9.98 -2.07
N ALA A 163 -19.35 9.77 -1.16
CA ALA A 163 -20.74 10.15 -1.37
C ALA A 163 -20.93 11.67 -1.53
N GLU A 164 -20.24 12.47 -0.72
CA GLU A 164 -20.26 13.93 -0.80
C GLU A 164 -19.61 14.47 -2.09
N SER A 165 -18.61 13.77 -2.61
CA SER A 165 -17.85 14.18 -3.79
C SER A 165 -18.56 13.90 -5.13
N LEU A 166 -19.67 13.15 -5.14
CA LEU A 166 -20.45 12.82 -6.35
C LEU A 166 -21.01 14.07 -7.07
N SER A 167 -21.03 15.22 -6.41
CA SER A 167 -21.54 16.49 -6.92
C SER A 167 -20.44 17.46 -7.40
N LYS A 168 -19.16 17.06 -7.36
CA LYS A 168 -18.01 17.92 -7.72
C LYS A 168 -17.15 17.27 -8.83
N PRO A 169 -16.63 18.05 -9.80
CA PRO A 169 -15.70 17.53 -10.79
C PRO A 169 -14.40 17.05 -10.12
N ALA A 170 -13.89 15.90 -10.57
CA ALA A 170 -12.69 15.29 -10.01
C ALA A 170 -11.44 16.13 -10.34
N ALA A 171 -10.84 16.74 -9.32
CA ALA A 171 -9.54 17.43 -9.44
C ALA A 171 -8.35 16.58 -8.95
N ALA A 172 -8.63 15.44 -8.29
CA ALA A 172 -7.61 14.59 -7.67
C ALA A 172 -7.19 13.42 -8.60
N PRO A 173 -5.95 12.90 -8.47
CA PRO A 173 -5.44 11.79 -9.29
C PRO A 173 -6.24 10.48 -9.12
N LEU A 174 -6.92 10.31 -7.97
CA LEU A 174 -7.82 9.21 -7.67
C LEU A 174 -9.20 9.79 -7.35
N SER A 175 -10.23 9.25 -8.00
CA SER A 175 -11.61 9.62 -7.65
C SER A 175 -11.91 9.22 -6.20
N ALA A 176 -12.77 9.97 -5.51
CA ALA A 176 -13.12 9.66 -4.13
C ALA A 176 -13.76 8.26 -4.00
N SER A 177 -14.55 7.82 -4.99
CA SER A 177 -15.10 6.47 -5.05
C SER A 177 -14.03 5.39 -5.20
N SER A 178 -13.04 5.61 -6.08
CA SER A 178 -11.89 4.69 -6.23
C SER A 178 -11.05 4.60 -4.96
N ALA A 179 -10.83 5.75 -4.30
CA ALA A 179 -10.13 5.81 -3.03
C ALA A 179 -10.87 5.04 -1.92
N ALA A 180 -12.18 5.23 -1.80
CA ALA A 180 -13.00 4.50 -0.84
C ALA A 180 -12.98 2.98 -1.11
N ARG A 181 -13.01 2.58 -2.38
CA ARG A 181 -12.88 1.17 -2.78
C ARG A 181 -11.56 0.54 -2.34
N LEU A 182 -10.44 1.24 -2.55
CA LEU A 182 -9.11 0.77 -2.13
C LEU A 182 -9.02 0.63 -0.60
N ILE A 183 -9.48 1.64 0.14
CA ILE A 183 -9.50 1.58 1.61
C ILE A 183 -10.35 0.41 2.10
N ALA A 184 -11.52 0.17 1.49
CA ALA A 184 -12.37 -0.97 1.83
C ALA A 184 -11.68 -2.32 1.55
N GLN A 185 -10.96 -2.46 0.44
CA GLN A 185 -10.15 -3.67 0.16
C GLN A 185 -9.05 -3.89 1.20
N GLY A 186 -8.33 -2.83 1.57
CA GLY A 186 -7.32 -2.90 2.63
C GLY A 186 -7.93 -3.29 3.98
N ALA A 187 -9.08 -2.71 4.32
CA ALA A 187 -9.80 -3.00 5.56
C ALA A 187 -10.29 -4.46 5.59
N VAL A 188 -10.87 -4.97 4.50
CA VAL A 188 -11.26 -6.38 4.39
C VAL A 188 -10.05 -7.29 4.60
N ALA A 189 -8.91 -7.01 3.96
CA ALA A 189 -7.70 -7.82 4.15
C ALA A 189 -7.26 -7.87 5.62
N LEU A 190 -7.23 -6.72 6.29
CA LEU A 190 -6.86 -6.63 7.70
C LEU A 190 -7.87 -7.31 8.62
N LEU A 191 -9.16 -7.00 8.45
CA LEU A 191 -10.24 -7.52 9.30
C LEU A 191 -10.37 -9.04 9.15
N SER A 192 -10.22 -9.59 7.94
CA SER A 192 -10.17 -11.03 7.72
C SER A 192 -8.96 -11.67 8.42
N ALA A 193 -7.78 -11.05 8.32
CA ALA A 193 -6.58 -11.56 8.98
C ALA A 193 -6.77 -11.58 10.51
N VAL A 194 -7.24 -10.47 11.10
CA VAL A 194 -7.47 -10.36 12.56
C VAL A 194 -8.56 -11.34 13.01
N GLY A 195 -9.67 -11.42 12.29
CA GLY A 195 -10.78 -12.32 12.59
C GLY A 195 -10.41 -13.80 12.47
N GLY A 196 -9.42 -14.14 11.65
CA GLY A 196 -8.89 -15.50 11.52
C GLY A 196 -8.02 -15.96 12.70
N LEU A 197 -7.61 -15.06 13.61
CA LEU A 197 -6.71 -15.42 14.72
C LEU A 197 -7.41 -16.26 15.81
N ASN A 198 -8.64 -15.91 16.17
CA ASN A 198 -9.44 -16.61 17.19
C ASN A 198 -10.91 -16.16 17.15
N GLU A 199 -11.78 -16.89 17.86
CA GLU A 199 -13.22 -16.60 17.91
C GLU A 199 -13.54 -15.22 18.51
N GLU A 200 -12.80 -14.78 19.53
CA GLU A 200 -13.03 -13.48 20.17
C GLU A 200 -12.83 -12.33 19.17
N ASN A 201 -11.74 -12.38 18.40
CA ASN A 201 -11.44 -11.43 17.34
C ASN A 201 -12.45 -11.52 16.20
N ARG A 202 -12.84 -12.74 15.79
CA ARG A 202 -13.89 -12.94 14.78
C ARG A 202 -15.17 -12.19 15.17
N GLN A 203 -15.65 -12.38 16.39
CA GLN A 203 -16.83 -11.69 16.91
C GLN A 203 -16.62 -10.17 17.02
N ALA A 204 -15.42 -9.73 17.41
CA ALA A 204 -15.10 -8.30 17.45
C ALA A 204 -15.15 -7.66 16.05
N VAL A 205 -14.61 -8.33 15.04
CA VAL A 205 -14.68 -7.89 13.63
C VAL A 205 -16.12 -7.83 13.14
N LEU A 206 -16.91 -8.89 13.35
CA LEU A 206 -18.32 -8.93 12.93
C LEU A 206 -19.15 -7.81 13.58
N ARG A 207 -18.96 -7.58 14.89
CA ARG A 207 -19.62 -6.47 15.60
C ARG A 207 -19.20 -5.12 15.04
N ALA A 208 -17.91 -4.90 14.80
CA ALA A 208 -17.40 -3.63 14.29
C ALA A 208 -17.87 -3.36 12.85
N ALA A 209 -17.78 -4.35 11.96
CA ALA A 209 -18.26 -4.26 10.59
C ALA A 209 -19.78 -4.03 10.53
N GLY A 210 -20.56 -4.65 11.42
CA GLY A 210 -21.99 -4.42 11.56
C GLY A 210 -22.39 -2.98 11.95
N SER A 211 -21.43 -2.14 12.36
CA SER A 211 -21.65 -0.71 12.63
C SER A 211 -21.44 0.21 11.42
N LEU A 212 -21.03 -0.34 10.27
CA LEU A 212 -20.93 0.41 9.02
C LEU A 212 -22.33 0.67 8.43
N GLY A 213 -22.45 1.75 7.64
CA GLY A 213 -23.67 2.09 6.91
C GLY A 213 -23.89 1.23 5.67
N LYS A 214 -24.55 1.80 4.65
CA LYS A 214 -24.88 1.15 3.37
C LYS A 214 -24.34 1.89 2.15
N LEU A 215 -23.24 2.62 2.33
CA LEU A 215 -22.56 3.25 1.21
C LEU A 215 -21.77 2.20 0.43
N PRO A 216 -21.46 2.41 -0.87
CA PRO A 216 -20.87 1.36 -1.71
C PRO A 216 -19.58 0.72 -1.17
N ALA A 217 -18.73 1.50 -0.49
CA ALA A 217 -17.51 0.98 0.13
C ALA A 217 -17.78 0.20 1.42
N GLU A 218 -18.86 0.54 2.15
CA GLU A 218 -19.30 -0.16 3.36
C GLU A 218 -19.97 -1.49 3.00
N ASP A 219 -20.89 -1.48 2.03
CA ASP A 219 -21.54 -2.68 1.50
C ASP A 219 -20.50 -3.70 1.02
N TYR A 220 -19.44 -3.24 0.34
CA TYR A 220 -18.35 -4.13 -0.04
C TYR A 220 -17.68 -4.83 1.14
N VAL A 221 -17.48 -4.13 2.26
CA VAL A 221 -16.89 -4.74 3.46
C VAL A 221 -17.83 -5.78 4.04
N HIS A 222 -19.14 -5.51 4.09
CA HIS A 222 -20.14 -6.49 4.54
C HIS A 222 -20.10 -7.75 3.69
N GLU A 223 -20.20 -7.59 2.37
CA GLU A 223 -20.23 -8.71 1.42
C GLU A 223 -18.97 -9.59 1.57
N GLU A 224 -17.78 -9.01 1.56
CA GLU A 224 -16.54 -9.80 1.63
C GLU A 224 -16.34 -10.49 2.99
N LEU A 225 -16.68 -9.84 4.09
CA LEU A 225 -16.46 -10.41 5.42
C LEU A 225 -17.41 -11.56 5.73
N THR A 226 -18.65 -11.50 5.22
CA THR A 226 -19.60 -12.63 5.28
C THR A 226 -18.94 -13.91 4.76
N TRP A 227 -18.42 -13.90 3.53
CA TRP A 227 -17.84 -15.11 2.94
C TRP A 227 -16.50 -15.54 3.57
N ARG A 228 -15.72 -14.61 4.12
CA ARG A 228 -14.37 -14.89 4.64
C ARG A 228 -14.34 -15.34 6.10
N LEU A 229 -15.37 -15.03 6.89
CA LEU A 229 -15.42 -15.32 8.32
C LEU A 229 -16.53 -16.29 8.74
N GLU A 230 -17.46 -16.63 7.85
CA GLU A 230 -18.50 -17.66 8.07
C GLU A 230 -18.06 -19.09 7.72
N ALA A 231 -16.77 -19.30 7.41
CA ALA A 231 -16.14 -20.62 7.22
C ALA A 231 -15.38 -21.07 8.48
#